data_AF-A0A0T6B9V7-F1
#
_entry.id   AF-A0A0T6B9V7-F1
#
_cell.length_a   1.000
_cell.length_b   1.000
_cell.length_c   1.000
_cell.angle_alpha   90.00
_cell.angle_beta   90.00
_cell.angle_gamma   90.00
#
_symmetry.space_group_name_H-M   'P 1'
#
loop_
_entity.id
_entity.type
_entity.pdbx_description
1 polymer ?
#
loop_
_entity_poly.entity_id
_entity_poly.type
_entity_poly.pdbx_seq_one_letter_code
_entity_poly.pdbx_strand_id
1 'polypeptide(L)'
;MELEKLNANILSDDSEEIWNTIVESNGSNIVDIVLDNAGYELYTDLCIADFLITNKYASKVRFHAKTIPWFISDVMKKDISWTLMHLVTSNYPSLKKLSQRWSNYFKSKIWTIELHDFWILPITFAEMTSYDVKLYRKLSEAKLIIFKGDLNYRKLFGEKNWLPETPIEEGLQGFHPSKLCTLRTLKADIICGLTEGLAEETEAKDSDWLVSGNYG
;
A
#
# COMPACT_ATOMS: atom_id res chain seq x y z
N MET A 1 14.17 -4.05 -20.74
CA MET A 1 12.84 -3.36 -20.78
C MET A 1 12.83 -2.32 -19.66
N GLU A 2 12.23 -1.13 -19.81
CA GLU A 2 12.45 0.04 -18.92
C GLU A 2 12.28 -0.22 -17.41
N LEU A 3 11.40 -1.15 -17.01
CA LEU A 3 11.24 -1.62 -15.63
C LEU A 3 12.46 -2.37 -15.08
N GLU A 4 13.13 -3.18 -15.88
CA GLU A 4 14.32 -3.96 -15.45
C GLU A 4 15.46 -3.04 -15.01
N LYS A 5 15.51 -1.81 -15.52
CA LYS A 5 16.49 -0.81 -15.09
C LYS A 5 16.23 -0.33 -13.66
N LEU A 6 14.98 -0.38 -13.20
CA LEU A 6 14.57 0.03 -11.85
C LEU A 6 14.78 -1.08 -10.82
N ASN A 7 14.95 -2.34 -11.24
CA ASN A 7 15.20 -3.46 -10.32
C ASN A 7 16.45 -3.23 -9.46
N ALA A 8 17.46 -2.54 -9.99
CA ALA A 8 18.68 -2.20 -9.24
C ALA A 8 18.43 -1.26 -8.06
N ASN A 9 17.27 -0.61 -8.01
CA ASN A 9 16.86 0.31 -6.96
C ASN A 9 15.90 -0.33 -5.95
N ILE A 10 15.56 -1.62 -6.12
CA ILE A 10 14.77 -2.36 -5.13
C ILE A 10 15.73 -2.92 -4.10
N LEU A 11 15.66 -2.41 -2.87
CA LEU A 11 16.56 -2.79 -1.76
C LEU A 11 16.03 -3.99 -0.97
N SER A 12 14.71 -4.19 -0.97
CA SER A 12 14.05 -5.34 -0.35
C SER A 12 12.94 -5.85 -1.25
N ASP A 13 13.05 -7.08 -1.74
CA ASP A 13 12.09 -7.67 -2.70
C ASP A 13 11.49 -8.97 -2.16
N ASP A 14 10.35 -8.85 -1.47
CA ASP A 14 9.56 -9.99 -0.99
C ASP A 14 8.43 -10.37 -1.97
N SER A 15 8.50 -9.94 -3.23
CA SER A 15 7.40 -10.10 -4.20
C SER A 15 7.01 -11.56 -4.43
N GLU A 16 7.95 -12.51 -4.38
CA GLU A 16 7.67 -13.94 -4.48
C GLU A 16 6.88 -14.47 -3.27
N GLU A 17 7.23 -14.06 -2.05
CA GLU A 17 6.52 -14.46 -0.83
C GLU A 17 5.09 -13.86 -0.80
N ILE A 18 4.97 -12.60 -1.21
CA ILE A 18 3.68 -11.93 -1.35
C ILE A 18 2.84 -12.61 -2.43
N TRP A 19 3.44 -13.00 -3.55
CA TRP A 19 2.75 -13.76 -4.60
C TRP A 19 2.23 -15.10 -4.09
N ASN A 20 3.07 -15.86 -3.37
CA ASN A 20 2.67 -17.12 -2.75
C ASN A 20 1.48 -16.94 -1.79
N THR A 21 1.53 -15.90 -0.96
CA THR A 21 0.41 -15.51 -0.09
C THR A 21 -0.87 -15.18 -0.87
N ILE A 22 -0.76 -14.59 -2.06
CA ILE A 22 -1.92 -14.24 -2.90
C ILE A 22 -2.51 -15.48 -3.58
N VAL A 23 -1.71 -16.45 -4.00
CA VAL A 23 -2.20 -17.64 -4.70
C VAL A 23 -2.69 -18.73 -3.75
N GLU A 24 -2.15 -18.80 -2.52
CA GLU A 24 -2.61 -19.74 -1.50
C GLU A 24 -4.03 -19.42 -1.04
N SER A 25 -4.88 -20.46 -0.99
CA SER A 25 -6.24 -20.34 -0.45
C SER A 25 -6.21 -20.57 1.06
N ASN A 26 -6.37 -19.50 1.84
CA ASN A 26 -6.33 -19.54 3.30
C ASN A 26 -7.68 -19.17 3.96
N GLY A 27 -8.78 -19.34 3.23
CA GLY A 27 -10.15 -19.08 3.74
C GLY A 27 -10.61 -17.63 3.66
N SER A 28 -9.69 -16.64 3.64
CA SER A 28 -10.01 -15.24 3.32
C SER A 28 -9.64 -14.90 1.88
N ASN A 29 -10.55 -14.22 1.18
CA ASN A 29 -10.35 -13.76 -0.20
C ASN A 29 -10.43 -12.23 -0.29
N ILE A 30 -10.13 -11.53 0.81
CA ILE A 30 -10.18 -10.08 0.92
C ILE A 30 -8.76 -9.52 0.90
N VAL A 31 -8.51 -8.54 0.03
CA VAL A 31 -7.26 -7.74 0.03
C VAL A 31 -7.59 -6.32 0.47
N ASP A 32 -6.85 -5.81 1.44
CA ASP A 32 -6.87 -4.39 1.80
C ASP A 32 -5.77 -3.64 1.07
N ILE A 33 -6.06 -2.42 0.62
CA ILE A 33 -5.08 -1.47 0.12
C ILE A 33 -5.22 -0.19 0.93
N VAL A 34 -4.20 0.15 1.72
CA VAL A 34 -4.10 1.41 2.46
C VAL A 34 -3.39 2.40 1.57
N LEU A 35 -4.16 3.37 1.05
CA LEU A 35 -3.74 4.23 -0.05
C LEU A 35 -2.81 5.36 0.42
N ASP A 36 -1.92 5.75 -0.49
CA ASP A 36 -1.08 6.95 -0.41
C ASP A 36 -1.62 8.01 -1.37
N ASN A 37 -1.01 8.22 -2.54
CA ASN A 37 -1.34 9.36 -3.40
C ASN A 37 -2.46 9.11 -4.42
N ALA A 38 -3.21 10.17 -4.70
CA ALA A 38 -4.14 10.27 -5.81
C ALA A 38 -3.41 10.38 -7.17
N GLY A 39 -4.18 10.49 -8.25
CA GLY A 39 -3.64 10.60 -9.60
C GLY A 39 -3.12 9.26 -10.13
N TYR A 40 -1.89 9.25 -10.65
CA TYR A 40 -1.34 8.07 -11.34
C TYR A 40 -1.08 6.90 -10.39
N GLU A 41 -0.66 7.16 -9.14
CA GLU A 41 -0.45 6.10 -8.15
C GLU A 41 -1.77 5.39 -7.81
N LEU A 42 -2.82 6.14 -7.48
CA LEU A 42 -4.16 5.55 -7.32
C LEU A 42 -4.59 4.75 -8.55
N TYR A 43 -4.29 5.20 -9.77
CA TYR A 43 -4.62 4.45 -10.98
C TYR A 43 -3.89 3.10 -11.05
N THR A 44 -2.61 3.03 -10.67
CA THR A 44 -1.86 1.76 -10.64
C THR A 44 -2.39 0.84 -9.55
N ASP A 45 -2.80 1.37 -8.39
CA ASP A 45 -3.44 0.59 -7.32
C ASP A 45 -4.78 -0.02 -7.77
N LEU A 46 -5.59 0.73 -8.52
CA LEU A 46 -6.82 0.21 -9.13
C LEU A 46 -6.53 -0.86 -10.19
N CYS A 47 -5.42 -0.75 -10.94
CA CYS A 47 -4.98 -1.79 -11.87
C CYS A 47 -4.60 -3.09 -11.13
N ILE A 48 -3.87 -3.00 -10.02
CA ILE A 48 -3.52 -4.17 -9.18
C ILE A 48 -4.80 -4.81 -8.64
N ALA A 49 -5.70 -4.02 -8.07
CA ALA A 49 -6.98 -4.52 -7.57
C ALA A 49 -7.81 -5.22 -8.66
N ASP A 50 -7.78 -4.70 -9.90
CA ASP A 50 -8.53 -5.26 -11.03
C ASP A 50 -7.96 -6.59 -11.49
N PHE A 51 -6.63 -6.68 -11.52
CA PHE A 51 -5.92 -7.92 -11.78
C PHE A 51 -6.28 -8.99 -10.76
N LEU A 52 -6.31 -8.65 -9.46
CA LEU A 52 -6.66 -9.58 -8.38
C LEU A 52 -8.09 -10.12 -8.52
N ILE A 53 -9.06 -9.26 -8.82
CA ILE A 53 -10.46 -9.66 -9.03
C ILE A 53 -10.63 -10.47 -10.33
N THR A 54 -10.08 -9.99 -11.44
CA THR A 54 -10.27 -10.60 -12.77
C THR A 54 -9.69 -12.02 -12.82
N ASN A 55 -8.57 -12.26 -12.14
CA ASN A 55 -7.93 -13.57 -12.07
C ASN A 55 -8.38 -14.41 -10.87
N LYS A 56 -9.38 -13.96 -10.10
CA LYS A 56 -9.95 -14.66 -8.94
C LYS A 56 -8.95 -14.92 -7.80
N TYR A 57 -7.90 -14.11 -7.71
CA TYR A 57 -7.00 -14.12 -6.55
C TYR A 57 -7.61 -13.40 -5.34
N ALA A 58 -8.61 -12.54 -5.55
CA ALA A 58 -9.42 -11.98 -4.49
C ALA A 58 -10.90 -11.98 -4.91
N SER A 59 -11.80 -12.10 -3.93
CA SER A 59 -13.25 -11.89 -4.13
C SER A 59 -13.68 -10.48 -3.74
N LYS A 60 -12.86 -9.77 -2.95
CA LYS A 60 -13.12 -8.41 -2.51
C LYS A 60 -11.82 -7.62 -2.34
N VAL A 61 -11.84 -6.35 -2.73
CA VAL A 61 -10.77 -5.38 -2.42
C VAL A 61 -11.36 -4.23 -1.62
N ARG A 62 -10.70 -3.87 -0.52
CA ARG A 62 -11.10 -2.76 0.35
C ARG A 62 -10.03 -1.67 0.28
N PHE A 63 -10.43 -0.48 -0.16
CA PHE A 63 -9.54 0.67 -0.29
C PHE A 63 -9.70 1.57 0.93
N HIS A 64 -8.65 1.74 1.72
CA HIS A 64 -8.64 2.66 2.86
C HIS A 64 -8.13 4.02 2.41
N ALA A 65 -9.03 5.01 2.40
CA ALA A 65 -8.75 6.38 1.99
C ALA A 65 -8.81 7.34 3.18
N LYS A 66 -8.19 8.51 3.05
CA LYS A 66 -8.19 9.55 4.08
C LYS A 66 -9.55 10.25 4.13
N THR A 67 -9.96 10.68 5.33
CA THR A 67 -11.27 11.32 5.57
C THR A 67 -11.26 12.83 5.32
N ILE A 68 -10.07 13.45 5.33
CA ILE A 68 -9.84 14.87 5.07
C ILE A 68 -8.68 15.04 4.07
N PRO A 69 -8.48 16.24 3.48
CA PRO A 69 -7.25 16.54 2.75
C PRO A 69 -6.04 16.28 3.65
N TRP A 70 -5.13 15.43 3.20
CA TRP A 70 -4.01 14.95 4.00
C TRP A 70 -2.76 14.89 3.12
N PHE A 71 -1.62 15.32 3.64
CA PHE A 71 -0.31 15.29 2.95
C PHE A 71 -0.33 15.68 1.46
N ILE A 72 -1.12 16.72 1.14
CA ILE A 72 -1.30 17.31 -0.21
C ILE A 72 -2.01 16.36 -1.18
N SER A 73 -1.44 15.19 -1.45
CA SER A 73 -1.84 14.27 -2.51
C SER A 73 -2.55 13.02 -2.03
N ASP A 74 -2.72 12.80 -0.72
CA ASP A 74 -3.33 11.56 -0.25
C ASP A 74 -4.75 11.35 -0.76
N VAL A 75 -5.06 10.10 -1.12
CA VAL A 75 -6.38 9.72 -1.65
C VAL A 75 -7.47 9.95 -0.62
N MET A 76 -8.47 10.75 -1.00
CA MET A 76 -9.78 10.76 -0.39
C MET A 76 -10.80 10.02 -1.26
N LYS A 77 -11.97 9.72 -0.69
CA LYS A 77 -13.10 9.11 -1.43
C LYS A 77 -13.48 9.87 -2.72
N LYS A 78 -13.39 11.20 -2.71
CA LYS A 78 -13.71 12.04 -3.88
C LYS A 78 -12.71 11.82 -5.02
N ASP A 79 -11.45 11.51 -4.72
CA ASP A 79 -10.40 11.35 -5.73
C ASP A 79 -10.57 10.02 -6.47
N ILE A 80 -11.03 8.96 -5.79
CA ILE A 80 -11.46 7.71 -6.45
C ILE A 80 -12.62 7.97 -7.42
N SER A 81 -13.62 8.73 -6.96
CA SER A 81 -14.77 9.10 -7.81
C SER A 81 -14.34 9.92 -9.02
N TRP A 82 -13.44 10.88 -8.79
CA TRP A 82 -12.90 11.75 -9.84
C TRP A 82 -12.08 10.96 -10.87
N THR A 83 -11.23 10.02 -10.44
CA THR A 83 -10.47 9.14 -11.32
C THR A 83 -11.39 8.33 -12.23
N LEU A 84 -12.44 7.70 -11.69
CA LEU A 84 -13.40 6.95 -12.50
C LEU A 84 -14.12 7.84 -13.52
N MET A 85 -14.54 9.04 -13.09
CA MET A 85 -15.17 10.03 -13.97
C MET A 85 -14.23 10.47 -15.10
N HIS A 86 -12.96 10.75 -14.78
CA HIS A 86 -11.97 11.13 -15.77
C HIS A 86 -11.75 10.02 -16.82
N LEU A 87 -11.61 8.78 -16.37
CA LEU A 87 -11.42 7.62 -17.25
C LEU A 87 -12.61 7.37 -18.18
N VAL A 88 -13.86 7.53 -17.74
CA VAL A 88 -15.03 7.33 -18.61
C VAL A 88 -15.18 8.43 -19.67
N THR A 89 -14.69 9.64 -19.38
CA THR A 89 -14.67 10.76 -20.35
C THR A 89 -13.50 10.72 -21.33
N SER A 90 -12.51 9.83 -21.11
CA SER A 90 -11.32 9.71 -21.94
C SER A 90 -11.64 9.36 -23.40
N ASN A 91 -10.86 9.83 -24.37
CA ASN A 91 -11.01 9.42 -25.77
C ASN A 91 -10.54 7.97 -26.04
N TYR A 92 -9.84 7.34 -25.09
CA TYR A 92 -9.33 5.99 -25.24
C TYR A 92 -10.39 4.94 -24.84
N PRO A 93 -10.82 4.06 -25.77
CA PRO A 93 -11.85 3.06 -25.47
C PRO A 93 -11.48 2.09 -24.35
N SER A 94 -10.19 1.79 -24.19
CA SER A 94 -9.66 0.94 -23.10
C SER A 94 -9.93 1.56 -21.74
N LEU A 95 -9.67 2.85 -21.56
CA LEU A 95 -9.90 3.57 -20.29
C LEU A 95 -11.39 3.67 -19.94
N LYS A 96 -12.25 3.87 -20.94
CA LYS A 96 -13.72 3.83 -20.73
C LYS A 96 -14.18 2.47 -20.21
N LYS A 97 -13.68 1.38 -20.82
CA LYS A 97 -14.00 0.00 -20.41
C LYS A 97 -13.53 -0.27 -18.98
N LEU A 98 -12.31 0.17 -18.62
CA LEU A 98 -11.80 0.06 -17.25
C LEU A 98 -12.71 0.80 -16.26
N SER A 99 -13.02 2.07 -16.53
CA SER A 99 -13.90 2.86 -15.65
C SER A 99 -15.27 2.20 -15.45
N GLN A 100 -15.88 1.68 -16.52
CA GLN A 100 -17.18 1.01 -16.42
C GLN A 100 -17.09 -0.26 -15.57
N ARG A 101 -16.04 -1.06 -15.75
CA ARG A 101 -15.80 -2.29 -14.96
C ARG A 101 -15.56 -1.96 -13.49
N TRP A 102 -14.68 -1.02 -13.19
CA TRP A 102 -14.37 -0.60 -11.82
C TRP A 102 -15.56 0.04 -11.12
N SER A 103 -16.34 0.86 -11.83
CA SER A 103 -17.60 1.40 -11.35
C SER A 103 -18.59 0.29 -10.98
N ASN A 104 -18.64 -0.79 -11.76
CA ASN A 104 -19.47 -1.95 -11.45
C ASN A 104 -18.96 -2.69 -10.21
N TYR A 105 -17.65 -2.83 -10.00
CA TYR A 105 -17.10 -3.42 -8.78
C TYR A 105 -17.49 -2.64 -7.51
N PHE A 106 -17.45 -1.30 -7.57
CA PHE A 106 -17.92 -0.47 -6.45
C PHE A 106 -19.43 -0.58 -6.21
N LYS A 107 -20.24 -0.63 -7.29
CA LYS A 107 -21.70 -0.80 -7.21
C LYS A 107 -22.07 -2.16 -6.61
N SER A 108 -21.38 -3.23 -7.01
CA SER A 108 -21.63 -4.60 -6.53
C SER A 108 -20.94 -4.93 -5.21
N LYS A 109 -20.21 -3.98 -4.60
CA LYS A 109 -19.45 -4.16 -3.35
C LYS A 109 -18.31 -5.19 -3.41
N ILE A 110 -17.92 -5.59 -4.61
CA ILE A 110 -16.65 -6.31 -4.84
C ILE A 110 -15.48 -5.38 -4.46
N TRP A 111 -15.60 -4.09 -4.77
CA TRP A 111 -14.72 -3.05 -4.24
C TRP A 111 -15.47 -2.20 -3.23
N THR A 112 -14.84 -1.87 -2.11
CA THR A 112 -15.38 -0.92 -1.13
C THR A 112 -14.37 0.15 -0.75
N ILE A 113 -14.85 1.35 -0.42
CA ILE A 113 -14.04 2.43 0.12
C ILE A 113 -14.30 2.46 1.62
N GLU A 114 -13.26 2.23 2.41
CA GLU A 114 -13.26 2.23 3.85
C GLU A 114 -12.70 3.57 4.34
N LEU A 115 -13.42 4.22 5.25
CA LEU A 115 -13.06 5.54 5.79
C LEU A 115 -12.99 5.43 7.31
N HIS A 116 -11.82 5.66 7.88
CA HIS A 116 -11.58 5.68 9.32
C HIS A 116 -10.65 6.84 9.65
N ASP A 117 -10.97 7.61 10.68
CA ASP A 117 -10.14 8.76 11.09
C ASP A 117 -8.78 8.32 11.64
N PHE A 118 -8.63 7.07 12.05
CA PHE A 118 -7.34 6.51 12.49
C PHE A 118 -6.19 6.82 11.51
N TRP A 119 -6.45 6.76 10.19
CA TRP A 119 -5.43 7.01 9.17
C TRP A 119 -4.86 8.45 9.19
N ILE A 120 -5.63 9.41 9.71
CA ILE A 120 -5.24 10.83 9.82
C ILE A 120 -4.85 11.24 11.25
N LEU A 121 -4.85 10.32 12.21
CA LEU A 121 -4.39 10.62 13.57
C LEU A 121 -2.86 10.64 13.64
N PRO A 122 -2.25 11.42 14.54
CA PRO A 122 -0.80 11.47 14.72
C PRO A 122 -0.29 10.32 15.61
N ILE A 123 -0.81 9.10 15.39
CA ILE A 123 -0.47 7.90 16.14
C ILE A 123 0.06 6.81 15.21
N THR A 124 0.83 5.90 15.80
CA THR A 124 1.44 4.78 15.09
C THR A 124 0.45 3.63 14.92
N PHE A 125 0.72 2.70 14.00
CA PHE A 125 -0.19 1.57 13.77
C PHE A 125 -0.20 0.57 14.93
N ALA A 126 0.91 0.45 15.68
CA ALA A 126 0.98 -0.36 16.90
C ALA A 126 -0.10 0.00 17.93
N GLU A 127 -0.54 1.27 17.96
CA GLU A 127 -1.55 1.77 18.89
C GLU A 127 -2.99 1.53 18.39
N MET A 128 -3.19 0.95 17.20
CA MET A 128 -4.52 0.79 16.60
C MET A 128 -5.50 0.01 17.48
N THR A 129 -5.03 -1.01 18.22
CA THR A 129 -5.91 -1.77 19.12
C THR A 129 -6.45 -0.94 20.28
N SER A 130 -5.72 0.08 20.73
CA SER A 130 -6.12 1.00 21.79
C SER A 130 -7.08 2.09 21.31
N TYR A 131 -6.90 2.58 20.07
CA TYR A 131 -7.68 3.71 19.53
C TYR A 131 -8.85 3.29 18.63
N ASP A 132 -8.68 2.24 17.82
CA ASP A 132 -9.71 1.73 16.90
C ASP A 132 -9.63 0.20 16.74
N VAL A 133 -10.02 -0.52 17.79
CA VAL A 133 -10.09 -1.99 17.78
C VAL A 133 -11.00 -2.54 16.67
N LYS A 134 -11.98 -1.76 16.19
CA LYS A 134 -12.87 -2.18 15.11
C LYS A 134 -12.13 -2.19 13.77
N LEU A 135 -11.30 -1.17 13.52
CA LEU A 135 -10.42 -1.15 12.36
C LEU A 135 -9.40 -2.30 12.41
N TYR A 136 -8.76 -2.54 13.55
CA TYR A 136 -7.82 -3.66 13.69
C TYR A 136 -8.48 -5.01 13.38
N ARG A 137 -9.68 -5.26 13.94
CA ARG A 137 -10.47 -6.47 13.63
C ARG A 137 -10.83 -6.56 12.15
N LYS A 138 -11.24 -5.46 11.54
CA LYS A 138 -11.55 -5.42 10.10
C LYS A 138 -10.32 -5.81 9.27
N LEU A 139 -9.14 -5.25 9.58
CA LEU A 139 -7.89 -5.59 8.91
C LEU A 139 -7.52 -7.07 9.10
N SER A 140 -7.82 -7.66 10.26
CA SER A 140 -7.57 -9.10 10.50
C SER A 140 -8.41 -10.05 9.65
N GLU A 141 -9.49 -9.56 9.03
CA GLU A 141 -10.26 -10.35 8.07
C GLU A 141 -9.57 -10.46 6.71
N ALA A 142 -8.63 -9.58 6.38
CA ALA A 142 -7.93 -9.65 5.10
C ALA A 142 -6.93 -10.78 5.07
N LYS A 143 -6.68 -11.31 3.86
CA LYS A 143 -5.58 -12.25 3.63
C LYS A 143 -4.23 -11.57 3.42
N LEU A 144 -4.29 -10.32 2.95
CA LEU A 144 -3.14 -9.46 2.68
C LEU A 144 -3.57 -7.99 2.80
N ILE A 145 -2.73 -7.20 3.46
CA ILE A 145 -2.88 -5.75 3.55
C ILE A 145 -1.68 -5.11 2.84
N ILE A 146 -1.95 -4.35 1.79
CA ILE A 146 -0.95 -3.61 1.03
C ILE A 146 -0.94 -2.16 1.54
N PHE A 147 0.17 -1.75 2.15
CA PHE A 147 0.41 -0.38 2.57
C PHE A 147 1.21 0.34 1.50
N LYS A 148 0.66 1.43 0.95
CA LYS A 148 1.32 2.22 -0.08
C LYS A 148 2.13 3.36 0.52
N GLY A 149 3.31 3.62 -0.04
CA GLY A 149 4.03 4.87 0.17
C GLY A 149 4.72 5.01 1.53
N ASP A 150 5.41 6.13 1.66
CA ASP A 150 6.36 6.40 2.74
C ASP A 150 5.69 6.68 4.10
N LEU A 151 4.58 7.43 4.11
CA LEU A 151 3.87 7.75 5.36
C LEU A 151 3.30 6.50 6.03
N ASN A 152 2.74 5.57 5.27
CA ASN A 152 2.23 4.33 5.83
C ASN A 152 3.37 3.48 6.41
N TYR A 153 4.53 3.42 5.75
CA TYR A 153 5.71 2.75 6.29
C TYR A 153 6.16 3.41 7.59
N ARG A 154 6.32 4.74 7.61
CA ARG A 154 6.70 5.47 8.82
C ARG A 154 5.77 5.18 10.01
N LYS A 155 4.45 5.12 9.78
CA LYS A 155 3.47 4.76 10.82
C LYS A 155 3.50 3.28 11.23
N LEU A 156 3.81 2.37 10.31
CA LEU A 156 4.03 0.94 10.61
C LEU A 156 5.22 0.76 11.56
N PHE A 157 6.33 1.43 11.24
CA PHE A 157 7.59 1.32 11.97
C PHE A 157 7.74 2.36 13.09
N GLY A 158 6.65 3.09 13.38
CA GLY A 158 6.50 3.95 14.55
C GLY A 158 7.32 5.25 14.56
N GLU A 159 7.75 5.76 13.40
CA GLU A 159 8.53 7.01 13.29
C GLU A 159 9.82 6.98 14.14
N LYS A 160 10.54 5.86 14.13
CA LYS A 160 11.79 5.66 14.90
C LYS A 160 12.99 5.46 13.98
N ASN A 161 14.15 5.90 14.45
CA ASN A 161 15.44 5.65 13.80
C ASN A 161 15.95 4.26 14.18
N TRP A 162 15.46 3.26 13.46
CA TRP A 162 15.91 1.88 13.59
C TRP A 162 17.30 1.69 12.98
N LEU A 163 18.05 0.71 13.49
CA LEU A 163 19.19 0.19 12.72
C LEU A 163 18.63 -0.48 11.45
N PRO A 164 19.23 -0.29 10.26
CA PRO A 164 18.67 -0.81 9.02
C PRO A 164 18.40 -2.32 9.03
N GLU A 165 19.21 -3.09 9.74
CA GLU A 165 19.13 -4.54 9.89
C GLU A 165 18.14 -4.99 10.97
N THR A 166 17.49 -4.05 11.67
CA THR A 166 16.49 -4.38 12.69
C THR A 166 15.42 -5.29 12.08
N PRO A 167 15.13 -6.46 12.67
CA PRO A 167 14.11 -7.36 12.12
C PRO A 167 12.75 -6.68 11.96
N ILE A 168 12.07 -6.95 10.84
CA ILE A 168 10.75 -6.36 10.53
C ILE A 168 9.75 -6.59 11.67
N GLU A 169 9.73 -7.79 12.26
CA GLU A 169 8.86 -8.13 13.40
C GLU A 169 9.04 -7.21 14.60
N GLU A 170 10.28 -6.83 14.90
CA GLU A 170 10.59 -5.89 15.98
C GLU A 170 10.12 -4.48 15.61
N GLY A 171 10.41 -4.05 14.38
CA GLY A 171 10.02 -2.75 13.86
C GLY A 171 8.50 -2.50 13.84
N LEU A 172 7.71 -3.55 13.57
CA LEU A 172 6.24 -3.52 13.56
C LEU A 172 5.62 -3.37 14.95
N GLN A 173 6.39 -3.57 16.03
CA GLN A 173 5.97 -3.33 17.41
C GLN A 173 4.64 -4.03 17.77
N GLY A 174 4.46 -5.26 17.27
CA GLY A 174 3.26 -6.07 17.51
C GLY A 174 2.05 -5.73 16.63
N PHE A 175 2.17 -4.81 15.66
CA PHE A 175 1.12 -4.57 14.67
C PHE A 175 1.08 -5.69 13.63
N HIS A 176 0.30 -6.74 13.92
CA HIS A 176 0.12 -7.90 13.06
C HIS A 176 -1.35 -8.31 12.93
N PRO A 177 -2.21 -7.46 12.33
CA PRO A 177 -3.61 -7.83 12.11
C PRO A 177 -3.75 -8.97 11.09
N SER A 178 -2.92 -8.97 10.04
CA SER A 178 -2.84 -10.01 9.01
C SER A 178 -1.46 -9.95 8.33
N LYS A 179 -1.23 -10.79 7.31
CA LYS A 179 -0.07 -10.66 6.43
C LYS A 179 -0.07 -9.29 5.77
N LEU A 180 1.09 -8.65 5.70
CA LEU A 180 1.25 -7.28 5.24
C LEU A 180 2.35 -7.18 4.19
N CYS A 181 2.22 -6.18 3.32
CA CYS A 181 3.19 -5.81 2.31
C CYS A 181 3.28 -4.29 2.28
N THR A 182 4.50 -3.75 2.25
CA THR A 182 4.72 -2.31 2.03
C THR A 182 5.26 -2.09 0.64
N LEU A 183 4.55 -1.33 -0.18
CA LEU A 183 5.05 -0.86 -1.48
C LEU A 183 5.45 0.60 -1.32
N ARG A 184 6.72 0.83 -0.99
CA ARG A 184 7.28 2.13 -0.59
C ARG A 184 8.31 2.59 -1.61
N THR A 185 8.39 3.90 -1.80
CA THR A 185 9.62 4.55 -2.27
C THR A 185 10.19 5.34 -1.09
N LEU A 186 11.50 5.29 -0.88
CA LEU A 186 12.16 5.84 0.30
C LEU A 186 12.16 7.37 0.25
N LYS A 187 11.44 8.02 1.18
CA LYS A 187 11.33 9.49 1.28
C LYS A 187 11.54 10.00 2.71
N ALA A 188 12.11 9.16 3.57
CA ALA A 188 12.36 9.45 4.97
C ALA A 188 13.48 8.57 5.53
N ASP A 189 14.15 9.09 6.54
CA ASP A 189 15.28 8.54 7.30
C ASP A 189 14.89 7.39 8.24
N ILE A 190 14.06 6.46 7.76
CA ILE A 190 13.63 5.27 8.48
C ILE A 190 13.69 4.06 7.56
N ILE A 191 14.27 2.96 8.06
CA ILE A 191 14.26 1.67 7.37
C ILE A 191 14.51 0.53 8.37
N CYS A 192 14.01 -0.66 8.04
CA CYS A 192 14.17 -1.90 8.79
C CYS A 192 14.26 -3.08 7.82
N GLY A 193 14.82 -4.19 8.29
CA GLY A 193 14.86 -5.46 7.59
C GLY A 193 15.87 -5.57 6.45
N LEU A 194 16.82 -4.64 6.31
CA LEU A 194 17.87 -4.79 5.31
C LEU A 194 18.87 -5.88 5.70
N THR A 195 19.48 -6.50 4.70
CA THR A 195 20.64 -7.38 4.90
C THR A 195 21.84 -6.56 5.36
N GLU A 196 22.63 -7.12 6.28
CA GLU A 196 23.85 -6.50 6.81
C GLU A 196 24.76 -5.98 5.67
N GLY A 197 25.19 -4.72 5.77
CA GLY A 197 26.08 -4.06 4.80
C GLY A 197 25.37 -3.38 3.62
N LEU A 198 24.09 -3.69 3.36
CA LEU A 198 23.38 -3.13 2.21
C LEU A 198 23.13 -1.62 2.37
N ALA A 199 22.85 -1.17 3.59
CA ALA A 199 22.65 0.25 3.88
C ALA A 199 23.93 1.05 3.60
N GLU A 200 25.08 0.59 4.09
CA GLU A 200 26.38 1.23 3.88
C GLU A 200 26.81 1.21 2.40
N GLU A 201 26.58 0.10 1.70
CA GLU A 201 26.84 0.00 0.27
C GLU A 201 25.98 0.96 -0.57
N THR A 202 24.74 1.20 -0.13
CA THR A 202 23.82 2.10 -0.81
C THR A 202 24.16 3.56 -0.53
N GLU A 203 24.41 3.90 0.74
CA GLU A 203 24.88 5.22 1.19
C GLU A 203 26.18 5.63 0.47
N ALA A 204 27.11 4.70 0.28
CA ALA A 204 28.36 4.98 -0.44
C ALA A 204 28.16 5.35 -1.92
N LYS A 205 27.01 4.96 -2.53
CA LYS A 205 26.65 5.27 -3.92
C LYS A 205 25.80 6.53 -4.02
N ASP A 206 24.90 6.73 -3.07
CA ASP A 206 23.97 7.86 -3.01
C ASP A 206 23.75 8.24 -1.54
N SER A 207 24.25 9.39 -1.11
CA SER A 207 24.11 9.86 0.28
C SER A 207 22.67 10.30 0.64
N ASP A 208 21.81 10.47 -0.37
CA ASP A 208 20.40 10.84 -0.17
C ASP A 208 19.45 9.65 -0.38
N TRP A 209 19.96 8.41 -0.40
CA TRP A 209 19.20 7.21 -0.78
C TRP A 209 17.91 6.98 0.03
N LEU A 210 17.89 7.38 1.32
CA LEU A 210 16.71 7.27 2.18
C LEU A 210 15.60 8.31 1.87
N VAL A 211 15.95 9.42 1.22
CA VAL A 211 15.05 10.59 1.05
C VAL A 211 14.82 10.99 -0.39
N SER A 212 15.60 10.47 -1.34
CA SER A 212 15.56 10.84 -2.75
C SER A 212 14.32 10.34 -3.49
N GLY A 213 13.66 9.30 -2.99
CA GLY A 213 12.57 8.61 -3.68
C GLY A 213 13.03 7.69 -4.82
N ASN A 214 14.34 7.49 -4.98
CA ASN A 214 14.90 6.68 -6.06
C ASN A 214 14.87 5.17 -5.78
N TYR A 215 14.83 4.79 -4.50
CA TYR A 215 14.86 3.41 -4.02
C TYR A 215 13.50 2.96 -3.51
N GLY A 216 13.25 1.65 -3.54
CA GLY A 216 12.03 0.99 -3.06
C GLY A 216 12.31 -0.28 -2.29
#